data_AF-A0A6B9YQM1-F1
#
_entry.id   AF-A0A6B9YQM1-F1
#
_cell.length_a   1.000
_cell.length_b   1.000
_cell.length_c   1.000
_cell.angle_alpha   90.00
_cell.angle_beta   90.00
_cell.angle_gamma   90.00
#
_symmetry.space_group_name_H-M   'P 1'
#
loop_
_entity.id
_entity.type
_entity.pdbx_description
1 polymer ?
#
loop_
_entity_poly.entity_id
_entity_poly.type
_entity_poly.pdbx_seq_one_letter_code
_entity_poly.pdbx_strand_id
1 'polypeptide(L)'
;MRLITRRSFKTNNLHPAPLVLTAVLILSSCSKAPQQPAAPTAAKQSNPIYVNQQYGFRFDLPADWKGYTVHTETWDGTTQTNPPRKEHGPKIILRDPRWTVSTPRQDIPIMVFTLAQWNEDLIVSAAPIPPSELGRNAHYVFALPPRYNFAFPDGFQEVEEILQAKPLHAF
;
A
#
# COMPACT_ATOMS: atom_id res chain seq x y z
N MET A 1 -23.39 -8.15 -47.65
CA MET A 1 -24.57 -8.04 -48.53
C MET A 1 -25.80 -8.49 -47.75
N ARG A 2 -26.95 -7.79 -47.89
CA ARG A 2 -28.16 -7.73 -47.01
C ARG A 2 -27.99 -6.72 -45.86
N LEU A 3 -28.37 -5.44 -45.91
CA LEU A 3 -29.42 -4.65 -46.59
C LEU A 3 -30.81 -4.71 -45.90
N ILE A 4 -31.35 -3.49 -45.65
CA ILE A 4 -32.78 -3.05 -45.44
C ILE A 4 -33.30 -3.27 -43.99
N THR A 5 -34.07 -2.40 -43.28
CA THR A 5 -35.08 -1.36 -43.61
C THR A 5 -35.35 -0.48 -42.37
N ARG A 6 -35.08 0.84 -42.38
CA ARG A 6 -35.98 2.01 -42.52
C ARG A 6 -37.23 2.14 -41.58
N ARG A 7 -37.22 3.30 -40.89
CA ARG A 7 -38.26 4.36 -40.75
C ARG A 7 -39.59 4.04 -40.01
N SER A 8 -39.99 4.93 -39.10
CA SER A 8 -41.00 5.97 -39.44
C SER A 8 -41.14 7.04 -38.36
N PHE A 9 -41.08 8.30 -38.80
CA PHE A 9 -41.65 9.48 -38.16
C PHE A 9 -43.18 9.39 -38.13
N LYS A 10 -43.81 10.01 -37.14
CA LYS A 10 -45.17 10.56 -37.25
C LYS A 10 -45.22 11.91 -36.54
N THR A 11 -45.39 12.95 -37.33
CA THR A 11 -45.87 14.28 -36.96
C THR A 11 -47.40 14.29 -37.03
N ASN A 12 -48.07 15.15 -36.25
CA ASN A 12 -49.39 15.77 -36.48
C ASN A 12 -49.60 16.79 -35.33
N ASN A 13 -49.52 18.11 -35.54
CA ASN A 13 -50.50 19.07 -36.10
C ASN A 13 -51.60 19.58 -35.12
N LEU A 14 -51.34 20.78 -34.56
CA LEU A 14 -52.11 22.05 -34.43
C LEU A 14 -53.63 22.16 -34.07
N HIS A 15 -53.88 23.04 -33.07
CA HIS A 15 -54.99 24.04 -32.79
C HIS A 15 -56.36 23.59 -32.22
N PRO A 16 -57.19 24.48 -31.56
CA PRO A 16 -57.01 25.83 -30.97
C PRO A 16 -57.51 26.00 -29.48
N ALA A 17 -57.48 27.25 -28.98
CA ALA A 17 -57.72 27.77 -27.60
C ALA A 17 -59.13 27.55 -26.97
N PRO A 18 -59.37 27.85 -25.67
CA PRO A 18 -59.51 29.24 -25.18
C PRO A 18 -58.90 29.56 -23.79
N LEU A 19 -58.69 30.86 -23.56
CA LEU A 19 -58.44 31.47 -22.25
C LEU A 19 -59.62 31.22 -21.30
N VAL A 20 -59.35 30.74 -20.08
CA VAL A 20 -60.25 30.92 -18.93
C VAL A 20 -59.41 31.39 -17.75
N LEU A 21 -59.74 32.59 -17.29
CA LEU A 21 -59.21 33.24 -16.11
C LEU A 21 -59.96 32.68 -14.89
N THR A 22 -59.29 31.90 -14.04
CA THR A 22 -59.79 31.61 -12.69
C THR A 22 -58.63 31.66 -11.70
N ALA A 23 -58.86 32.46 -10.67
CA ALA A 23 -57.93 32.80 -9.63
C ALA A 23 -57.96 31.76 -8.48
N VAL A 24 -56.88 31.75 -7.69
CA VAL A 24 -56.89 31.51 -6.22
C VAL A 24 -56.93 30.05 -5.75
N LEU A 25 -55.78 29.52 -5.30
CA LEU A 25 -55.43 29.14 -3.91
C LEU A 25 -54.19 28.24 -3.93
N ILE A 26 -53.07 28.79 -3.46
CA ILE A 26 -51.78 28.08 -3.39
C ILE A 26 -51.80 27.23 -2.12
N LEU A 27 -52.11 25.94 -2.26
CA LEU A 27 -51.64 24.95 -1.29
C LEU A 27 -50.20 24.62 -1.68
N SER A 28 -49.24 25.13 -0.90
CA SER A 28 -47.83 24.79 -1.01
C SER A 28 -47.64 23.30 -0.76
N SER A 29 -47.72 22.51 -1.83
CA SER A 29 -47.18 21.16 -1.87
C SER A 29 -45.66 21.29 -1.99
N CYS A 30 -44.93 20.93 -0.94
CA CYS A 30 -43.48 20.82 -1.00
C CYS A 30 -43.10 19.70 -1.97
N SER A 31 -42.88 20.06 -3.23
CA SER A 31 -42.18 19.19 -4.19
C SER A 31 -40.77 18.96 -3.68
N LYS A 32 -40.52 17.77 -3.13
CA LYS A 32 -39.16 17.32 -2.84
C LYS A 32 -38.41 17.24 -4.16
N ALA A 33 -37.46 18.14 -4.38
CA ALA A 33 -36.56 18.09 -5.51
C ALA A 33 -35.92 16.69 -5.59
N PRO A 34 -35.69 16.12 -6.78
CA PRO A 34 -34.89 14.92 -6.90
C PRO A 34 -33.52 15.23 -6.31
N GLN A 35 -33.20 14.64 -5.16
CA GLN A 35 -31.85 14.67 -4.62
C GLN A 35 -31.01 13.86 -5.60
N GLN A 36 -30.34 14.56 -6.51
CA GLN A 36 -29.23 14.02 -7.27
C GLN A 36 -28.29 13.35 -6.26
N PRO A 37 -28.00 12.04 -6.38
CA PRO A 37 -27.09 11.38 -5.47
C PRO A 37 -25.82 12.20 -5.43
N ALA A 38 -25.46 12.70 -4.25
CA ALA A 38 -24.17 13.34 -4.05
C ALA A 38 -23.12 12.36 -4.58
N ALA A 39 -22.31 12.80 -5.54
CA ALA A 39 -21.16 12.02 -5.99
C ALA A 39 -20.40 11.56 -4.73
N PRO A 40 -20.01 10.28 -4.61
CA PRO A 40 -19.26 9.84 -3.45
C PRO A 40 -18.04 10.76 -3.33
N THR A 41 -18.00 11.53 -2.24
CA THR A 41 -16.83 12.33 -1.88
C THR A 41 -15.65 11.39 -1.98
N ALA A 42 -14.75 11.63 -2.94
CA ALA A 42 -13.53 10.85 -3.08
C ALA A 42 -12.79 10.97 -1.74
N ALA A 43 -12.90 9.94 -0.91
CA ALA A 43 -12.21 9.91 0.37
C ALA A 43 -10.73 10.04 0.05
N LYS A 44 -10.08 11.08 0.57
CA LYS A 44 -8.64 11.29 0.42
C LYS A 44 -7.95 10.04 0.97
N GLN A 45 -7.48 9.17 0.09
CA GLN A 45 -6.85 7.92 0.48
C GLN A 45 -5.56 8.25 1.23
N SER A 46 -5.50 7.89 2.51
CA SER A 46 -4.29 8.02 3.30
C SER A 46 -3.33 6.88 2.99
N ASN A 47 -2.04 7.20 2.96
CA ASN A 47 -0.98 6.20 2.85
C ASN A 47 -1.04 5.20 4.02
N PRO A 48 -0.91 3.88 3.76
CA PRO A 48 -0.84 2.88 4.81
C PRO A 48 0.42 3.05 5.66
N ILE A 49 0.31 2.72 6.95
CA ILE A 49 1.43 2.70 7.89
C ILE A 49 1.46 1.32 8.54
N TYR A 50 2.62 0.67 8.53
CA TYR A 50 2.87 -0.50 9.34
C TYR A 50 3.38 -0.07 10.71
N VAL A 51 2.84 -0.62 11.79
CA VAL A 51 3.29 -0.35 13.17
C VAL A 51 3.63 -1.67 13.83
N ASN A 52 4.86 -1.77 14.33
CA ASN A 52 5.30 -2.88 15.15
C ASN A 52 5.55 -2.37 16.57
N GLN A 53 4.56 -2.54 17.45
CA GLN A 53 4.65 -2.13 18.85
C GLN A 53 5.63 -2.99 19.65
N GLN A 54 5.85 -4.25 19.24
CA GLN A 54 6.75 -5.17 19.94
C GLN A 54 8.21 -4.70 19.86
N TYR A 55 8.64 -4.20 18.70
CA TYR A 55 10.01 -3.74 18.50
C TYR A 55 10.16 -2.22 18.52
N GLY A 56 9.06 -1.46 18.55
CA GLY A 56 9.10 0.00 18.68
C GLY A 56 9.47 0.69 17.36
N PHE A 57 8.76 0.40 16.28
CA PHE A 57 8.89 1.18 15.04
C PHE A 57 7.59 1.24 14.24
N ARG A 58 7.51 2.24 13.37
CA ARG A 58 6.55 2.29 12.27
C ARG A 58 7.28 2.39 10.93
N PHE A 59 6.60 2.01 9.86
CA PHE A 59 7.10 2.06 8.50
C PHE A 59 6.03 2.66 7.59
N ASP A 60 6.35 3.78 6.95
CA ASP A 60 5.45 4.49 6.05
C ASP A 60 5.47 3.84 4.66
N LEU A 61 4.29 3.48 4.16
CA LEU A 61 4.13 2.79 2.88
C LEU A 61 3.35 3.68 1.90
N PRO A 62 3.62 3.61 0.58
CA PRO A 62 2.88 4.38 -0.40
C PRO A 62 1.44 3.85 -0.53
N ALA A 63 0.54 4.66 -1.09
CA ALA A 63 -0.88 4.32 -1.23
C ALA A 63 -1.11 2.96 -1.94
N ASP A 64 -0.28 2.63 -2.93
CA ASP A 64 -0.39 1.39 -3.72
C ASP A 64 -0.02 0.12 -2.94
N TRP A 65 0.59 0.28 -1.75
CA TRP A 65 0.82 -0.82 -0.81
C TRP A 65 -0.39 -1.12 0.07
N LYS A 66 -1.52 -0.47 -0.13
CA LYS A 66 -2.75 -0.77 0.61
C LYS A 66 -3.15 -2.23 0.40
N GLY A 67 -3.27 -2.98 1.50
CA GLY A 67 -3.52 -4.41 1.47
C GLY A 67 -2.25 -5.28 1.52
N TYR A 68 -1.07 -4.68 1.77
CA TYR A 68 0.16 -5.43 2.05
C TYR A 68 -0.07 -6.47 3.16
N THR A 69 0.70 -7.55 3.08
CA THR A 69 0.69 -8.59 4.12
C THR A 69 2.01 -8.60 4.88
N VAL A 70 1.99 -9.15 6.09
CA VAL A 70 3.18 -9.24 6.95
C VAL A 70 3.49 -10.70 7.22
N HIS A 71 4.73 -11.10 6.95
CA HIS A 71 5.27 -12.38 7.35
C HIS A 71 6.41 -12.18 8.34
N THR A 72 6.62 -13.15 9.22
CA THR A 72 7.77 -13.17 10.12
C THR A 72 8.57 -14.43 9.85
N GLU A 73 9.85 -14.23 9.65
CA GLU A 73 10.86 -15.28 9.53
C GLU A 73 11.94 -15.06 10.59
N THR A 74 12.92 -15.94 10.61
CA THR A 74 14.14 -15.80 11.41
C THR A 74 15.31 -15.58 10.46
N TRP A 75 16.22 -14.68 10.82
CA TRP A 75 17.55 -14.64 10.22
C TRP A 75 18.53 -15.40 11.10
N ASP A 76 19.50 -16.05 10.47
CA ASP A 76 20.60 -16.74 11.14
C ASP A 76 21.92 -16.01 10.86
N GLY A 77 22.80 -15.98 11.85
CA GLY A 77 24.11 -15.36 11.76
C GLY A 77 25.17 -16.14 12.52
N THR A 78 26.42 -15.85 12.26
CA THR A 78 27.55 -16.40 13.00
C THR A 78 28.57 -15.31 13.28
N THR A 79 29.02 -15.22 14.53
CA THR A 79 30.07 -14.28 14.92
C THR A 79 31.42 -14.73 14.40
N GLN A 80 32.32 -13.78 14.14
CA GLN A 80 33.70 -14.08 13.76
C GLN A 80 34.63 -14.34 14.97
N THR A 81 34.09 -14.73 16.12
CA THR A 81 34.85 -15.08 17.33
C THR A 81 35.48 -16.48 17.23
N ASN A 82 36.41 -16.81 18.13
CA ASN A 82 36.94 -18.16 18.29
C ASN A 82 36.65 -18.71 19.71
N PRO A 83 35.74 -19.68 19.88
CA PRO A 83 34.95 -20.33 18.84
C PRO A 83 33.85 -19.42 18.24
N PRO A 84 33.39 -19.69 17.00
CA PRO A 84 32.25 -18.98 16.43
C PRO A 84 30.96 -19.27 17.20
N ARG A 85 30.13 -18.24 17.38
CA ARG A 85 28.82 -18.37 18.04
C ARG A 85 27.70 -18.19 17.04
N LYS A 86 26.65 -19.00 17.17
CA LYS A 86 25.42 -18.85 16.39
C LYS A 86 24.54 -17.76 17.01
N GLU A 87 24.05 -16.89 16.15
CA GLU A 87 23.11 -15.83 16.49
C GLU A 87 21.90 -15.94 15.56
N HIS A 88 20.77 -15.42 16.01
CA HIS A 88 19.57 -15.34 15.20
C HIS A 88 18.70 -14.18 15.68
N GLY A 89 17.72 -13.82 14.86
CA GLY A 89 16.74 -12.83 15.24
C GLY A 89 15.57 -12.72 14.28
N PRO A 90 14.60 -11.86 14.62
CA PRO A 90 13.39 -11.67 13.83
C PRO A 90 13.71 -11.02 12.48
N LYS A 91 13.06 -11.51 11.41
CA LYS A 91 13.03 -10.87 10.10
C LYS A 91 11.58 -10.64 9.71
N ILE A 92 11.16 -9.39 9.71
CA ILE A 92 9.80 -8.96 9.34
C ILE A 92 9.79 -8.73 7.84
N ILE A 93 8.81 -9.28 7.13
CA ILE A 93 8.67 -9.14 5.69
C ILE A 93 7.35 -8.40 5.42
N LEU A 94 7.43 -7.20 4.85
CA LEU A 94 6.27 -6.51 4.29
C LEU A 94 6.14 -6.92 2.83
N ARG A 95 5.05 -7.62 2.50
CA ARG A 95 4.81 -8.17 1.17
C ARG A 95 3.88 -7.31 0.35
N ASP A 96 4.32 -6.99 -0.86
CA ASP A 96 3.56 -6.21 -1.84
C ASP A 96 2.18 -6.87 -2.07
N PRO A 97 1.07 -6.12 -2.02
CA PRO A 97 -0.28 -6.67 -2.24
C PRO A 97 -0.48 -7.32 -3.62
N ARG A 98 0.39 -7.01 -4.60
CA ARG A 98 0.36 -7.58 -5.95
C ARG A 98 1.25 -8.82 -6.09
N TRP A 99 1.93 -9.25 -5.02
CA TRP A 99 2.77 -10.44 -5.03
C TRP A 99 1.93 -11.70 -5.30
N THR A 100 2.42 -12.57 -6.18
CA THR A 100 1.85 -13.91 -6.40
C THR A 100 2.96 -14.95 -6.58
N VAL A 101 2.64 -16.24 -6.43
CA VAL A 101 3.61 -17.33 -6.68
C VAL A 101 4.11 -17.32 -8.13
N SER A 102 3.25 -17.01 -9.09
CA SER A 102 3.60 -16.93 -10.51
C SER A 102 4.33 -15.65 -10.90
N THR A 103 4.16 -14.59 -10.11
CA THR A 103 4.75 -13.27 -10.36
C THR A 103 5.22 -12.69 -9.03
N PRO A 104 6.35 -13.21 -8.51
CA PRO A 104 6.90 -12.72 -7.26
C PRO A 104 7.38 -11.29 -7.44
N ARG A 105 7.01 -10.43 -6.50
CA ARG A 105 7.49 -9.05 -6.41
C ARG A 105 8.50 -8.90 -5.27
N GLN A 106 9.28 -7.83 -5.30
CA GLN A 106 10.21 -7.50 -4.23
C GLN A 106 9.44 -7.23 -2.93
N ASP A 107 9.68 -8.04 -1.91
CA ASP A 107 9.25 -7.75 -0.55
C ASP A 107 10.19 -6.71 0.11
N ILE A 108 9.73 -6.05 1.18
CA ILE A 108 10.57 -5.20 2.05
C ILE A 108 10.93 -6.01 3.31
N PRO A 109 12.14 -6.59 3.38
CA PRO A 109 12.62 -7.28 4.58
C PRO A 109 13.22 -6.31 5.60
N ILE A 110 12.88 -6.50 6.88
CA ILE A 110 13.40 -5.74 8.02
C ILE A 110 13.93 -6.75 9.03
N MET A 111 15.25 -6.87 9.10
CA MET A 111 15.93 -7.62 10.15
C MET A 111 15.93 -6.78 11.43
N VAL A 112 15.62 -7.42 12.55
CA VAL A 112 15.69 -6.83 13.89
C VAL A 112 16.90 -7.41 14.60
N PHE A 113 17.82 -6.52 15.01
CA PHE A 113 18.99 -6.85 15.81
C PHE A 113 18.86 -6.19 17.18
N THR A 114 19.30 -6.87 18.24
CA THR A 114 19.60 -6.16 19.49
C THR A 114 20.82 -5.25 19.31
N LEU A 115 20.96 -4.23 20.17
CA LEU A 115 22.17 -3.39 20.15
C LEU A 115 23.46 -4.20 20.34
N ALA A 116 23.42 -5.26 21.16
CA ALA A 116 24.56 -6.15 21.36
C ALA A 116 24.94 -6.87 20.05
N GLN A 117 23.97 -7.53 19.41
CA GLN A 117 24.19 -8.23 18.15
C GLN A 117 24.69 -7.31 17.02
N TRP A 118 24.17 -6.09 16.93
CA TRP A 118 24.58 -5.13 15.90
C TRP A 118 26.04 -4.66 16.03
N ASN A 119 26.55 -4.61 17.26
CA ASN A 119 27.92 -4.16 17.53
C ASN A 119 28.96 -5.29 17.41
N GLU A 120 28.52 -6.51 17.08
CA GLU A 120 29.39 -7.64 16.84
C GLU A 120 29.76 -7.78 15.36
N ASP A 121 30.89 -8.42 15.08
CA ASP A 121 31.27 -8.83 13.72
C ASP A 121 30.46 -10.07 13.33
N LEU A 122 29.25 -9.83 12.83
CA LEU A 122 28.26 -10.85 12.53
C LEU A 122 28.12 -11.09 11.02
N ILE A 123 28.35 -12.32 10.60
CA ILE A 123 28.08 -12.78 9.24
C ILE A 123 26.66 -13.36 9.20
N VAL A 124 25.73 -12.66 8.56
CA VAL A 124 24.33 -13.09 8.38
C VAL A 124 24.01 -13.62 6.98
N SER A 125 24.99 -13.59 6.07
CA SER A 125 24.87 -14.15 4.72
C SER A 125 26.25 -14.42 4.14
N ALA A 126 26.31 -15.14 3.02
CA ALA A 126 27.56 -15.33 2.27
C ALA A 126 27.99 -14.09 1.46
N ALA A 127 27.22 -12.98 1.49
CA ALA A 127 27.57 -11.78 0.75
C ALA A 127 28.73 -11.02 1.42
N PRO A 128 29.65 -10.41 0.65
CA PRO A 128 30.79 -9.66 1.18
C PRO A 128 30.39 -8.23 1.63
N ILE A 129 29.12 -8.02 1.99
CA ILE A 129 28.59 -6.75 2.47
C ILE A 129 27.71 -6.99 3.70
N PRO A 130 27.77 -6.13 4.73
CA PRO A 130 26.96 -6.28 5.92
C PRO A 130 25.49 -5.89 5.64
N PRO A 131 24.57 -6.18 6.59
CA PRO A 131 23.26 -5.56 6.62
C PRO A 131 23.36 -4.03 6.63
N SER A 132 22.39 -3.36 6.02
CA SER A 132 22.32 -1.90 5.96
C SER A 132 21.29 -1.37 6.94
N GLU A 133 21.67 -0.45 7.82
CA GLU A 133 20.76 0.13 8.81
C GLU A 133 19.65 0.98 8.16
N LEU A 134 18.42 0.79 8.64
CA LEU A 134 17.23 1.58 8.33
C LEU A 134 16.89 2.57 9.45
N GLY A 135 17.20 2.23 10.69
CA GLY A 135 17.02 3.06 11.88
C GLY A 135 17.19 2.25 13.16
N ARG A 136 17.07 2.90 14.31
CA ARG A 136 17.25 2.26 15.63
C ARG A 136 16.46 2.96 16.73
N ASN A 137 16.17 2.22 17.80
CA ASN A 137 15.73 2.79 19.09
C ASN A 137 16.68 2.37 20.23
N ALA A 138 16.24 2.54 21.47
CA ALA A 138 17.05 2.22 22.66
C ALA A 138 17.37 0.73 22.82
N HIS A 139 16.70 -0.17 22.09
CA HIS A 139 16.83 -1.61 22.24
C HIS A 139 17.26 -2.34 20.97
N TYR A 140 16.88 -1.81 19.80
CA TYR A 140 17.00 -2.50 18.53
C TYR A 140 17.59 -1.64 17.42
N VAL A 141 18.29 -2.31 16.50
CA VAL A 141 18.63 -1.78 15.17
C VAL A 141 17.80 -2.54 14.13
N PHE A 142 17.20 -1.77 13.22
CA PHE A 142 16.44 -2.28 12.09
C PHE A 142 17.30 -2.18 10.84
N ALA A 143 17.41 -3.27 10.07
CA ALA A 143 18.30 -3.29 8.91
C ALA A 143 17.76 -4.11 7.74
N LEU A 144 18.22 -3.78 6.54
CA LEU A 144 18.03 -4.58 5.34
C LEU A 144 19.03 -5.74 5.33
N PRO A 145 18.62 -6.94 4.89
CA PRO A 145 19.55 -8.02 4.58
C PRO A 145 20.59 -7.60 3.54
N PRO A 146 21.81 -8.18 3.58
CA PRO A 146 22.76 -8.05 2.49
C PRO A 146 22.11 -8.46 1.17
N ARG A 147 22.28 -7.64 0.13
CA ARG A 147 21.82 -7.96 -1.24
C ARG A 147 20.31 -8.29 -1.34
N TYR A 148 19.46 -7.68 -0.51
CA TYR A 148 18.03 -7.98 -0.45
C TYR A 148 17.27 -7.84 -1.79
N ASN A 149 17.81 -7.05 -2.73
CA ASN A 149 17.26 -6.76 -4.06
C ASN A 149 18.09 -7.37 -5.22
N PHE A 150 19.06 -8.25 -4.95
CA PHE A 150 20.03 -8.70 -5.96
C PHE A 150 19.43 -9.61 -7.06
N ALA A 151 18.28 -10.22 -6.81
CA ALA A 151 17.56 -10.99 -7.81
C ALA A 151 16.77 -10.11 -8.81
N PHE A 152 16.72 -8.80 -8.58
CA PHE A 152 15.95 -7.83 -9.37
C PHE A 152 14.52 -8.28 -9.71
N PRO A 153 13.72 -8.79 -8.75
CA PRO A 153 12.34 -9.19 -9.03
C PRO A 153 11.48 -7.97 -9.35
N ASP A 154 10.30 -8.20 -9.93
CA ASP A 154 9.35 -7.13 -10.21
C ASP A 154 9.11 -6.25 -8.97
N GLY A 155 9.10 -4.94 -9.15
CA GLY A 155 8.92 -3.99 -8.04
C GLY A 155 10.18 -3.68 -7.22
N PHE A 156 11.36 -4.19 -7.58
CA PHE A 156 12.59 -3.84 -6.84
C PHE A 156 12.89 -2.32 -6.86
N GLN A 157 12.63 -1.63 -7.98
CA GLN A 157 12.82 -0.18 -8.10
C GLN A 157 11.87 0.60 -7.20
N GLU A 158 10.62 0.16 -7.13
CA GLU A 158 9.61 0.73 -6.23
C GLU A 158 10.03 0.57 -4.76
N VAL A 159 10.57 -0.59 -4.38
CA VAL A 159 11.09 -0.81 -3.03
C VAL A 159 12.30 0.08 -2.75
N GLU A 160 13.21 0.25 -3.72
CA GLU A 160 14.33 1.19 -3.59
C GLU A 160 13.83 2.63 -3.36
N GLU A 161 12.84 3.09 -4.13
CA GLU A 161 12.23 4.41 -3.97
C GLU A 161 11.59 4.58 -2.58
N ILE A 162 10.85 3.56 -2.10
CA ILE A 162 10.28 3.55 -0.75
C ILE A 162 11.38 3.71 0.29
N LEU A 163 12.48 2.96 0.17
CA LEU A 163 13.56 2.98 1.15
C LEU A 163 14.39 4.28 1.12
N GLN A 164 14.57 4.87 -0.07
CA GLN A 164 15.21 6.18 -0.23
C GLN A 164 14.44 7.30 0.49
N ALA A 165 13.11 7.17 0.61
CA ALA A 165 12.28 8.10 1.37
C ALA A 165 12.45 8.00 2.90
N LYS A 166 13.30 7.09 3.40
CA LYS A 166 13.56 6.84 4.83
C LYS A 166 12.26 6.58 5.62
N PRO A 167 11.52 5.52 5.27
CA PRO A 167 10.16 5.29 5.75
C PRO A 167 10.09 4.73 7.18
N LEU A 168 11.21 4.25 7.72
CA LEU A 168 11.26 3.66 9.06
C LEU A 168 11.42 4.76 10.12
N HIS A 169 10.51 4.76 11.09
CA HIS A 169 10.54 5.64 12.24
C HIS A 169 10.48 4.82 13.52
N ALA A 170 11.59 4.76 14.23
CA ALA A 170 11.70 4.05 15.51
C ALA A 170 11.18 4.91 16.67
N PHE A 171 10.63 4.26 17.70
CA PHE A 171 10.15 4.88 18.93
C PHE A 171 10.40 3.97 20.14
#